data_AF-A0A9Q3IL86-F1
#
_entry.id   AF-A0A9Q3IL86-F1
#
_cell.length_a   1.000
_cell.length_b   1.000
_cell.length_c   1.000
_cell.angle_alpha   90.00
_cell.angle_beta   90.00
_cell.angle_gamma   90.00
#
_symmetry.space_group_name_H-M   'P 1'
#
loop_
_entity.id
_entity.type
_entity.pdbx_description
1 polymer ?
#
loop_
_entity_poly.entity_id
_entity_poly.type
_entity_poly.pdbx_seq_one_letter_code
_entity_poly.pdbx_strand_id
1 'polypeptide(L)'
;MKLEEQYASKKAISRGRVWMQWLNSTYNGNLQEYINKSRVLMMSLETVNIHVPSELHTFTILGKLSGDPKIHQFVEVLSLNEDLVKKPVLILSKLQDLRNNSQSQEKSSIPLAATALVSESAGPYNITYYCSKKHCQCKYSPNSGIKD
;
A
#
# COMPACT_ATOMS: atom_id res chain seq x y z
N MET A 1 -43.96 24.72 -2.92
CA MET A 1 -42.97 23.69 -2.57
C MET A 1 -42.90 23.62 -1.05
N LYS A 2 -43.18 22.47 -0.45
CA LYS A 2 -43.25 22.32 1.02
C LYS A 2 -41.83 22.24 1.60
N LEU A 3 -41.63 22.79 2.81
CA LEU A 3 -40.34 22.77 3.53
C LEU A 3 -39.74 21.37 3.65
N GLU A 4 -40.58 20.35 3.81
CA GLU A 4 -40.20 18.93 3.90
C GLU A 4 -39.55 18.43 2.61
N GLU A 5 -40.07 18.82 1.44
CA GLU A 5 -39.53 18.45 0.13
C GLU A 5 -38.14 19.07 -0.08
N GLN A 6 -37.96 20.32 0.37
CA GLN A 6 -36.64 20.99 0.32
C GLN A 6 -35.62 20.32 1.25
N TYR A 7 -36.03 19.93 2.45
CA TYR A 7 -35.14 19.26 3.41
C TYR A 7 -34.73 17.86 2.94
N ALA A 8 -35.69 17.06 2.46
CA ALA A 8 -35.42 15.74 1.88
C ALA A 8 -34.47 15.82 0.68
N SER A 9 -34.66 16.80 -0.21
CA SER A 9 -33.78 17.06 -1.35
C SER A 9 -32.35 17.43 -0.90
N LYS A 10 -32.20 18.36 0.05
CA LYS A 10 -30.88 18.74 0.60
C LYS A 10 -30.13 17.55 1.21
N LYS A 11 -30.83 16.65 1.90
CA LYS A 11 -30.25 15.42 2.48
C LYS A 11 -29.85 14.39 1.42
N ALA A 12 -30.60 14.28 0.32
CA ALA A 12 -30.22 13.42 -0.80
C ALA A 12 -28.97 13.94 -1.52
N ILE A 13 -28.91 15.26 -1.76
CA ILE A 13 -27.78 15.92 -2.42
C ILE A 13 -26.50 15.81 -1.58
N SER A 14 -26.58 16.00 -0.26
CA SER A 14 -25.41 15.89 0.62
C SER A 14 -24.82 14.47 0.62
N ARG A 15 -25.68 13.44 0.71
CA ARG A 15 -25.27 12.04 0.58
C ARG A 15 -24.58 11.77 -0.76
N GLY A 16 -25.20 12.19 -1.87
CA GLY A 16 -24.63 12.03 -3.20
C GLY A 16 -23.25 12.70 -3.32
N ARG A 17 -23.08 13.91 -2.77
CA ARG A 17 -21.80 14.62 -2.79
C ARG A 17 -20.71 13.87 -2.04
N VAL A 18 -20.97 13.43 -0.81
CA VAL A 18 -19.99 12.69 -0.02
C VAL A 18 -19.63 11.37 -0.70
N TRP A 19 -20.61 10.67 -1.25
CA TRP A 19 -20.37 9.43 -2.00
C TRP A 19 -19.48 9.66 -3.22
N MET A 20 -19.74 10.69 -4.03
CA MET A 20 -18.90 11.04 -5.17
C MET A 20 -17.49 11.43 -4.75
N GLN A 21 -17.32 12.16 -3.63
CA GLN A 21 -16.00 12.48 -3.08
C GLN A 21 -15.24 11.22 -2.64
N TRP A 22 -15.94 10.24 -2.05
CA TRP A 22 -15.35 8.94 -1.72
C TRP A 22 -14.90 8.18 -2.96
N LEU A 23 -15.75 8.08 -3.98
CA LEU A 23 -15.40 7.38 -5.23
C LEU A 23 -14.22 8.05 -5.95
N ASN A 24 -14.23 9.37 -6.06
CA ASN A 24 -13.21 10.14 -6.77
C ASN A 24 -11.91 10.33 -5.97
N SER A 25 -11.81 9.84 -4.73
CA SER A 25 -10.55 9.90 -3.99
C SER A 25 -9.51 9.01 -4.67
N THR A 26 -8.36 9.57 -5.03
CA THR A 26 -7.26 8.80 -5.62
C THR A 26 -6.03 8.87 -4.74
N TYR A 27 -5.19 7.86 -4.85
CA TYR A 27 -3.86 7.87 -4.29
C TYR A 27 -2.89 8.53 -5.28
N ASN A 28 -2.16 9.55 -4.81
CA ASN A 28 -1.26 10.36 -5.65
C ASN A 28 0.21 10.24 -5.22
N GLY A 29 0.59 9.13 -4.59
CA GLY A 29 1.97 8.88 -4.14
C GLY A 29 2.32 9.37 -2.72
N ASN A 30 1.40 10.08 -2.03
CA ASN A 30 1.57 10.47 -0.63
C ASN A 30 0.68 9.63 0.29
N LEU A 31 1.28 8.63 0.94
CA LEU A 31 0.55 7.67 1.77
C LEU A 31 -0.09 8.33 3.01
N GLN A 32 0.56 9.33 3.61
CA GLN A 32 0.01 10.03 4.78
C GLN A 32 -1.26 10.81 4.43
N GLU A 33 -1.18 11.57 3.34
CA GLU A 33 -2.31 12.37 2.86
C GLU A 33 -3.49 11.48 2.53
N TYR A 34 -3.23 10.36 1.85
CA TYR A 34 -4.26 9.39 1.51
C TYR A 34 -4.91 8.75 2.73
N ILE A 35 -4.12 8.33 3.73
CA ILE A 35 -4.64 7.78 4.98
C ILE A 35 -5.54 8.81 5.68
N ASN A 36 -5.06 10.05 5.83
CA ASN A 36 -5.82 11.12 6.49
C ASN A 36 -7.13 11.42 5.75
N LYS A 37 -7.06 11.55 4.42
CA LYS A 37 -8.23 11.77 3.56
C LYS A 37 -9.23 10.62 3.66
N SER A 38 -8.76 9.38 3.69
CA SER A 38 -9.62 8.20 3.83
C SER A 38 -10.36 8.19 5.17
N ARG A 39 -9.67 8.51 6.28
CA ARG A 39 -10.33 8.64 7.60
C ARG A 39 -11.43 9.70 7.58
N VAL A 40 -11.14 10.88 7.03
CA VAL A 40 -12.11 11.99 6.95
C VAL A 40 -13.32 11.59 6.12
N LEU A 41 -13.13 10.95 4.97
CA LEU A 41 -14.23 10.56 4.10
C LEU A 41 -15.07 9.42 4.69
N MET A 42 -14.46 8.45 5.38
CA MET A 42 -15.20 7.42 6.13
C MET A 42 -16.11 8.04 7.19
N MET A 43 -15.58 8.95 8.02
CA MET A 43 -16.40 9.69 9.00
C MET A 43 -17.50 10.52 8.32
N SER A 44 -17.22 11.08 7.14
CA SER A 44 -18.20 11.85 6.38
C SER A 44 -19.35 10.97 5.88
N LEU A 45 -19.06 9.73 5.43
CA LEU A 45 -20.06 8.75 5.01
C LEU A 45 -20.99 8.38 6.17
N GLU A 46 -20.42 8.10 7.34
CA GLU A 46 -21.17 7.83 8.57
C GLU A 46 -22.06 9.03 8.96
N THR A 47 -21.50 10.25 8.91
CA THR A 47 -22.24 11.49 9.23
C THR A 47 -23.48 11.68 8.35
N VAL A 48 -23.43 11.24 7.09
CA VAL A 48 -24.58 11.33 6.17
C VAL A 48 -25.40 10.03 6.11
N ASN A 49 -25.19 9.09 7.04
CA ASN A 49 -25.86 7.79 7.13
C ASN A 49 -25.73 6.92 5.86
N ILE A 50 -24.59 6.97 5.18
CA ILE A 50 -24.25 5.99 4.14
C ILE A 50 -23.50 4.83 4.80
N HIS A 51 -24.13 3.67 4.83
CA HIS A 51 -23.54 2.45 5.38
C HIS A 51 -22.97 1.62 4.25
N VAL A 52 -21.65 1.40 4.30
CA VAL A 52 -20.93 0.52 3.37
C VAL A 52 -20.36 -0.63 4.19
N PRO A 53 -20.51 -1.89 3.73
CA PRO A 53 -19.88 -3.05 4.36
C PRO A 53 -18.38 -2.82 4.60
N SER A 54 -17.89 -3.22 5.78
CA SER A 54 -16.50 -2.99 6.20
C SER A 54 -15.48 -3.55 5.22
N GLU A 55 -15.75 -4.72 4.65
CA GLU A 55 -14.92 -5.39 3.66
C GLU A 55 -14.82 -4.56 2.38
N LEU A 56 -15.94 -3.99 1.93
CA LEU A 56 -15.96 -3.13 0.75
C LEU A 56 -15.20 -1.83 0.99
N HIS A 57 -15.28 -1.26 2.20
CA HIS A 57 -14.43 -0.13 2.58
C HIS A 57 -12.95 -0.50 2.49
N THR A 58 -12.55 -1.65 3.06
CA THR A 58 -11.17 -2.12 3.02
C THR A 58 -10.69 -2.33 1.59
N PHE A 59 -11.42 -3.10 0.77
CA PHE A 59 -11.02 -3.35 -0.60
C PHE A 59 -11.01 -2.09 -1.46
N THR A 60 -11.89 -1.13 -1.18
CA THR A 60 -11.85 0.18 -1.86
C THR A 60 -10.56 0.94 -1.49
N ILE A 61 -10.18 0.96 -0.21
CA ILE A 61 -8.96 1.62 0.26
C ILE A 61 -7.73 0.97 -0.37
N LEU A 62 -7.65 -0.35 -0.33
CA LEU A 62 -6.54 -1.13 -0.88
C LEU A 62 -6.48 -1.06 -2.42
N GLY A 63 -7.63 -1.14 -3.09
CA GLY A 63 -7.72 -1.07 -4.55
C GLY A 63 -7.28 0.28 -5.13
N LYS A 64 -7.47 1.38 -4.39
CA LYS A 64 -6.93 2.70 -4.78
C LYS A 64 -5.41 2.80 -4.63
N LEU A 65 -4.80 1.93 -3.82
CA LEU A 65 -3.34 1.87 -3.59
C LEU A 65 -2.64 0.85 -4.50
N SER A 66 -3.34 -0.17 -4.98
CA SER A 66 -2.76 -1.28 -5.74
C SER A 66 -2.08 -0.86 -7.05
N GLY A 67 -2.40 0.31 -7.58
CA GLY A 67 -1.78 0.86 -8.79
C GLY A 67 -0.36 1.40 -8.58
N ASP A 68 0.10 1.64 -7.35
CA ASP A 68 1.47 2.11 -7.10
C ASP A 68 2.42 0.91 -6.85
N PRO A 69 3.45 0.71 -7.71
CA PRO A 69 4.40 -0.40 -7.59
C PRO A 69 5.13 -0.47 -6.23
N LYS A 70 5.34 0.67 -5.56
CA LYS A 70 6.11 0.72 -4.29
C LYS A 70 5.36 0.09 -3.12
N ILE A 71 4.04 0.10 -3.17
CA ILE A 71 3.17 -0.38 -2.08
C ILE A 71 2.31 -1.57 -2.49
N HIS A 72 2.30 -1.93 -3.77
CA HIS A 72 1.51 -3.02 -4.34
C HIS A 72 1.66 -4.33 -3.56
N GLN A 73 2.90 -4.78 -3.34
CA GLN A 73 3.15 -6.04 -2.62
C GLN A 73 2.57 -6.02 -1.19
N PHE A 74 2.63 -4.87 -0.51
CA PHE A 74 2.06 -4.74 0.83
C PHE A 74 0.53 -4.78 0.79
N VAL A 75 -0.07 -4.14 -0.22
CA VAL A 75 -1.52 -4.18 -0.46
C VAL A 75 -2.01 -5.62 -0.66
N GLU A 76 -1.28 -6.43 -1.42
CA GLU A 76 -1.60 -7.86 -1.61
C GLU A 76 -1.53 -8.64 -0.29
N VAL A 77 -0.49 -8.44 0.52
CA VAL A 77 -0.38 -9.10 1.82
C VAL A 77 -1.54 -8.72 2.75
N LEU A 78 -1.95 -7.45 2.75
CA LEU A 78 -3.06 -6.98 3.56
C LEU A 78 -4.42 -7.52 3.07
N SER A 79 -4.61 -7.66 1.75
CA SER A 79 -5.89 -8.12 1.18
C SER A 79 -6.16 -9.60 1.44
N LEU A 80 -5.13 -10.40 1.69
CA LEU A 80 -5.22 -11.82 2.03
C LEU A 80 -5.52 -12.08 3.51
N ASN A 81 -5.44 -11.06 4.36
CA ASN A 81 -5.69 -11.22 5.80
C ASN A 81 -7.16 -10.93 6.14
N GLU A 82 -7.94 -12.00 6.34
CA GLU A 82 -9.39 -11.90 6.58
C GLU A 82 -9.75 -11.04 7.80
N ASP A 83 -8.98 -11.14 8.89
CA ASP A 83 -9.23 -10.38 10.12
C ASP A 83 -9.02 -8.87 9.92
N LEU A 84 -8.06 -8.50 9.07
CA LEU A 84 -7.80 -7.11 8.71
C LEU A 84 -8.83 -6.59 7.72
N VAL A 85 -9.28 -7.43 6.77
CA VAL A 85 -10.26 -7.03 5.74
C VAL A 85 -11.59 -6.60 6.36
N LYS A 86 -12.00 -7.23 7.46
CA LYS A 86 -13.22 -6.88 8.21
C LYS A 86 -13.12 -5.56 8.97
N LYS A 87 -11.93 -4.95 9.05
CA LYS A 87 -11.62 -3.80 9.94
C LYS A 87 -10.86 -2.70 9.18
N PRO A 88 -11.55 -1.84 8.41
CA PRO A 88 -10.90 -0.82 7.57
C PRO A 88 -10.02 0.17 8.35
N VAL A 89 -10.37 0.47 9.60
CA VAL A 89 -9.56 1.35 10.47
C VAL A 89 -8.20 0.73 10.81
N LEU A 90 -8.14 -0.60 10.98
CA LEU A 90 -6.88 -1.31 11.23
C LEU A 90 -5.99 -1.30 9.98
N ILE A 91 -6.56 -1.43 8.79
CA ILE A 91 -5.83 -1.31 7.52
C ILE A 91 -5.15 0.06 7.42
N LEU A 92 -5.88 1.15 7.70
CA LEU A 92 -5.30 2.50 7.71
C LEU A 92 -4.19 2.65 8.75
N SER A 93 -4.26 1.91 9.86
CA SER A 93 -3.20 1.88 10.88
C SER A 93 -1.98 1.08 10.40
N LYS A 94 -2.16 -0.07 9.75
CA LYS A 94 -1.06 -0.85 9.15
C LYS A 94 -0.35 -0.10 8.03
N LEU A 95 -1.09 0.65 7.22
CA LEU A 95 -0.51 1.54 6.21
C LEU A 95 0.30 2.68 6.85
N GLN A 96 -0.15 3.20 8.00
CA GLN A 96 0.58 4.18 8.78
C GLN A 96 1.89 3.59 9.33
N ASP A 97 1.85 2.36 9.85
CA ASP A 97 3.03 1.65 10.35
C ASP A 97 4.07 1.45 9.23
N LEU A 98 3.63 1.02 8.04
CA LEU A 98 4.50 0.86 6.88
C LEU A 98 5.24 2.16 6.55
N ARG A 99 4.52 3.29 6.49
CA ARG A 99 5.11 4.61 6.23
C ARG A 99 6.21 4.93 7.25
N ASN A 100 5.91 4.73 8.54
CA ASN A 100 6.82 5.06 9.62
C ASN A 100 8.09 4.18 9.56
N ASN A 101 7.93 2.89 9.25
CA ASN A 101 9.06 1.96 9.11
C ASN A 101 9.96 2.31 7.92
N SER A 102 9.38 2.69 6.78
CA SER A 102 10.15 3.14 5.61
C SER A 102 10.95 4.41 5.91
N GLN A 103 10.38 5.37 6.65
CA GLN A 103 11.10 6.61 7.04
C GLN A 103 12.23 6.37 8.04
N SER A 104 12.09 5.38 8.93
CA SER A 104 13.14 5.02 9.89
C SER A 104 14.35 4.36 9.20
N GLN A 105 14.14 3.61 8.13
CA GLN A 105 15.23 3.03 7.34
C GLN A 105 16.03 4.10 6.57
N GLU A 106 15.35 5.12 6.02
CA GLU A 106 16.03 6.22 5.30
C GLU A 106 16.82 7.16 6.23
N LYS A 107 16.43 7.28 7.51
CA LYS A 107 17.14 8.11 8.50
C LYS A 107 18.32 7.41 9.19
N SER A 108 18.52 6.12 8.92
CA SER A 108 19.58 5.31 9.54
C SER A 108 20.86 5.19 8.68
N SER A 109 21.00 5.96 7.61
CA SER A 109 22.22 6.04 6.80
C SER A 109 23.18 7.11 7.35
N ILE A 110 23.77 6.83 8.50
CA ILE A 110 25.03 7.47 8.91
C ILE A 110 26.12 6.93 7.95
N PRO A 111 26.98 7.77 7.33
CA PRO A 111 28.05 7.28 6.48
C PRO A 111 29.12 6.65 7.36
N LEU A 112 29.08 5.32 7.53
CA LEU A 112 30.18 4.59 8.15
C LEU A 112 31.20 4.23 7.09
N ALA A 113 32.41 4.75 7.32
CA ALA A 113 33.60 4.59 6.52
C ALA A 113 33.87 3.14 6.12
N ALA A 114 34.53 3.00 4.96
CA ALA A 114 35.10 1.76 4.48
C ALA A 114 35.97 1.08 5.55
N THR A 115 35.67 -0.18 5.84
CA THR A 115 36.69 -1.13 6.28
C THR A 115 36.31 -2.50 5.76
N ALA A 116 37.09 -2.99 4.81
CA ALA A 116 37.02 -4.35 4.34
C ALA A 116 37.38 -5.30 5.48
N LEU A 117 36.53 -6.30 5.74
CA LEU A 117 36.93 -7.52 6.43
C LEU A 117 36.29 -8.71 5.70
N VAL A 118 37.15 -9.42 4.99
CA VAL A 118 36.97 -10.79 4.55
C VAL A 118 36.71 -11.66 5.78
N SER A 119 35.64 -12.44 5.76
CA SER A 119 35.63 -13.76 6.38
C SER A 119 34.59 -14.67 5.74
N GLU A 120 35.16 -15.68 5.12
CA GLU A 120 34.62 -16.90 4.58
C GLU A 120 33.96 -17.73 5.71
N SER A 121 32.69 -18.10 5.55
CA SER A 121 32.19 -19.36 6.12
C SER A 121 30.98 -19.86 5.34
N ALA A 122 31.09 -21.12 4.96
CA ALA A 122 30.17 -21.87 4.13
C ALA A 122 28.86 -22.19 4.87
N GLY A 123 27.75 -22.07 4.15
CA GLY A 123 26.45 -22.61 4.53
C GLY A 123 25.59 -22.80 3.29
N PRO A 124 25.10 -24.02 2.98
CA PRO A 124 24.48 -24.30 1.70
C PRO A 124 23.00 -23.94 1.75
N TYR A 125 22.61 -22.84 1.13
CA TYR A 125 21.22 -22.67 0.72
C TYR A 125 21.18 -22.35 -0.77
N ASN A 126 20.64 -23.30 -1.54
CA ASN A 126 20.35 -23.14 -2.95
C ASN A 126 19.23 -22.10 -3.08
N ILE A 127 19.56 -20.88 -3.50
CA ILE A 127 18.55 -19.94 -3.99
C ILE A 127 18.22 -20.34 -5.43
N THR A 128 17.08 -21.00 -5.61
CA THR A 128 16.52 -21.26 -6.94
C THR A 128 15.79 -20.01 -7.42
N TYR A 129 16.41 -19.26 -8.33
CA TYR A 129 15.74 -18.15 -9.04
C TYR A 129 14.86 -18.72 -10.16
N TYR A 130 13.55 -18.52 -10.07
CA TYR A 130 12.63 -18.77 -11.18
C TYR A 130 12.70 -17.60 -12.18
N CYS A 131 13.43 -17.80 -13.28
CA CYS A 131 13.46 -16.86 -14.40
C CYS A 131 12.37 -17.26 -15.41
N SER A 132 11.25 -16.54 -15.42
CA SER A 132 10.22 -16.69 -16.46
C SER A 132 10.77 -16.21 -17.80
N LYS A 133 10.79 -17.11 -18.79
CA LYS A 133 11.30 -16.90 -20.14
C LYS A 133 10.70 -15.65 -20.79
N LYS A 134 11.54 -14.66 -21.11
CA LYS A 134 11.95 -14.29 -22.48
C LYS A 134 12.98 -13.15 -22.44
N HIS A 135 14.18 -13.43 -22.95
CA HIS A 135 15.28 -12.50 -23.26
C HIS A 135 16.04 -11.86 -22.08
N CYS A 136 17.05 -12.57 -21.57
CA CYS A 136 18.29 -11.96 -21.06
C CYS A 136 19.45 -12.88 -21.43
N GLN A 137 20.35 -12.44 -22.32
CA GLN A 137 21.66 -13.07 -22.49
C GLN A 137 22.56 -12.57 -21.37
N CYS A 138 22.88 -13.44 -20.41
CA CYS A 138 23.99 -13.19 -19.49
C CYS A 138 25.25 -13.83 -20.08
N LYS A 139 26.16 -13.00 -20.61
CA LYS A 139 27.54 -13.41 -20.89
C LYS A 139 28.25 -13.56 -19.54
N TYR A 140 28.78 -14.75 -19.28
CA TYR A 140 29.77 -14.97 -18.23
C TYR A 140 31.02 -15.57 -18.87
N SER A 141 32.16 -14.90 -18.66
CA SER A 141 33.49 -15.37 -19.01
C SER A 141 34.28 -15.49 -17.71
N PRO A 142 34.75 -16.69 -17.34
CA PRO A 142 35.81 -16.84 -16.38
C PRO A 142 37.10 -17.23 -17.12
N ASN A 143 38.12 -16.38 -16.99
CA ASN A 143 39.51 -16.76 -17.17
C ASN A 143 39.81 -17.99 -16.31
N SER A 144 40.30 -19.06 -16.92
CA SER A 144 41.13 -20.06 -16.24
C SER A 144 42.15 -20.63 -17.22
N GLY A 145 43.24 -19.88 -17.40
CA GLY A 145 44.53 -20.47 -17.70
C GLY A 145 45.16 -21.04 -16.43
N ILE A 146 46.18 -21.87 -16.64
CA ILE A 146 47.04 -22.59 -15.67
C ILE A 146 46.58 -24.04 -15.43
N LYS A 147 47.20 -24.94 -16.20
CA LYS A 147 47.61 -26.27 -15.77
C LYS A 147 49.07 -26.44 -16.19
N ASP A 148 49.91 -26.83 -15.24
CA ASP A 148 51.17 -27.53 -15.48
C ASP A 148 50.89 -28.96 -15.98
#